data_AF-A0A817KZ33-F1
#
_entry.id   AF-A0A817KZ33-F1
#
_cell.length_a   1.000
_cell.length_b   1.000
_cell.length_c   1.000
_cell.angle_alpha   90.00
_cell.angle_beta   90.00
_cell.angle_gamma   90.00
#
_symmetry.space_group_name_H-M   'P 1'
#
loop_
_entity.id
_entity.type
_entity.pdbx_description
1 polymer ?
#
loop_
_entity_poly.entity_id
_entity_poly.type
_entity_poly.pdbx_seq_one_letter_code
_entity_poly.pdbx_strand_id
1 'polypeptide(L)'
;MNDELPLKFHIENNNVFPKFTFDELLKRNITSQQLYLWSSPIDVAESYQFYLNKLSTSNDIFLETQVFYNCTLPRFGSMCQYEITYYHQNHLSLDEIIHDYYRTYEYNPYNFTCYTHLQCNRGPFPACLDWSEICDAQ
;
A
#
# COMPACT_ATOMS: atom_id res chain seq x y z
N MET A 1 16.59 16.90 -26.71
CA MET A 1 16.97 15.49 -26.63
C MET A 1 16.15 14.93 -25.49
N ASN A 2 15.08 14.23 -25.84
CA ASN A 2 14.03 13.79 -24.90
C ASN A 2 14.49 12.48 -24.27
N ASP A 3 14.65 12.47 -22.96
CA ASP A 3 14.68 11.24 -22.16
C ASP A 3 13.56 11.33 -21.12
N GLU A 4 12.32 11.17 -21.57
CA GLU A 4 11.29 10.63 -20.71
C GLU A 4 11.61 9.16 -20.52
N LEU A 5 12.16 8.80 -19.35
CA LEU A 5 12.18 7.42 -18.90
C LEU A 5 10.91 7.18 -18.10
N PRO A 6 9.81 6.68 -18.68
CA PRO A 6 8.77 6.10 -17.85
C PRO A 6 9.39 4.84 -17.27
N LEU A 7 9.69 4.85 -15.97
CA LEU A 7 9.80 3.62 -15.19
C LEU A 7 8.46 2.91 -15.35
N LYS A 8 8.36 2.08 -16.38
CA LYS A 8 7.31 1.09 -16.55
C LYS A 8 7.56 0.10 -15.42
N PHE A 9 7.06 0.42 -14.23
CA PHE A 9 6.87 -0.58 -13.19
C PHE A 9 6.04 -1.67 -13.87
N HIS A 10 6.66 -2.81 -14.13
CA HIS A 10 5.95 -4.00 -14.57
C HIS A 10 5.12 -4.44 -13.38
N ILE A 11 3.97 -3.79 -13.19
CA ILE A 11 2.94 -4.27 -12.31
C ILE A 11 2.53 -5.59 -12.93
N GLU A 12 2.89 -6.69 -12.27
CA GLU A 12 2.43 -8.01 -12.62
C GLU A 12 0.91 -8.02 -12.46
N ASN A 13 0.22 -7.63 -13.53
CA ASN A 13 -1.23 -7.64 -13.61
C ASN A 13 -1.69 -9.07 -13.91
N ASN A 14 -1.16 -10.02 -13.15
CA ASN A 14 -1.56 -11.41 -13.24
C ASN A 14 -2.80 -11.53 -12.36
N ASN A 15 -3.92 -11.99 -12.95
CA ASN A 15 -5.20 -12.29 -12.27
C ASN A 15 -5.08 -13.44 -11.24
N VAL A 16 -4.00 -13.50 -10.46
CA VAL A 16 -3.68 -14.58 -9.52
C VAL A 16 -4.47 -14.42 -8.23
N PHE A 17 -4.74 -13.18 -7.82
CA PHE A 17 -5.39 -12.91 -6.55
C PHE A 17 -6.92 -13.01 -6.67
N PRO A 18 -7.59 -13.70 -5.72
CA PRO A 18 -9.04 -13.68 -5.65
C PRO A 18 -9.55 -12.25 -5.54
N LYS A 19 -10.55 -11.92 -6.35
CA LYS A 19 -11.19 -10.61 -6.38
C LYS A 19 -12.65 -10.74 -5.98
N PHE A 20 -13.13 -9.76 -5.23
CA PHE A 20 -14.51 -9.72 -4.76
C PHE A 20 -15.09 -8.33 -4.98
N THR A 21 -16.32 -8.25 -5.44
CA THR A 21 -17.05 -6.97 -5.39
C THR A 21 -17.51 -6.69 -3.96
N PHE A 22 -17.86 -5.44 -3.66
CA PHE A 22 -18.43 -5.08 -2.36
C PHE A 22 -19.74 -5.82 -2.07
N ASP A 23 -20.58 -6.05 -3.08
CA ASP A 23 -21.77 -6.88 -2.95
C ASP A 23 -21.43 -8.36 -2.61
N GLU A 24 -20.39 -8.93 -3.23
CA GLU A 24 -19.94 -10.28 -2.89
C GLU A 24 -19.36 -10.39 -1.49
N LEU A 25 -18.64 -9.37 -1.03
CA LEU A 25 -18.13 -9.28 0.35
C LEU A 25 -19.28 -9.19 1.36
N LEU A 26 -20.30 -8.38 1.06
CA LEU A 26 -21.50 -8.24 1.88
C LEU A 26 -22.24 -9.58 2.01
N LYS A 27 -22.47 -10.28 0.89
CA LYS A 27 -23.12 -11.60 0.87
C LYS A 27 -22.36 -12.66 1.69
N ARG A 28 -21.07 -12.45 1.91
CA ARG A 28 -20.21 -13.31 2.73
C ARG A 28 -20.08 -12.84 4.18
N ASN A 29 -20.84 -11.81 4.58
CA ASN A 29 -20.78 -11.17 5.90
C ASN A 29 -19.37 -10.68 6.28
N ILE A 30 -18.60 -10.21 5.30
CA ILE A 30 -17.28 -9.63 5.56
C ILE A 30 -17.43 -8.19 6.04
N THR A 31 -16.70 -7.81 7.09
CA THR A 31 -16.67 -6.45 7.63
C THR A 31 -15.51 -5.64 7.05
N SER A 32 -15.64 -4.31 7.06
CA SER A 32 -14.55 -3.38 6.73
C SER A 32 -13.29 -3.60 7.56
N GLN A 33 -13.45 -3.94 8.85
CA GLN A 33 -12.35 -4.28 9.74
C GLN A 33 -11.58 -5.51 9.26
N GLN A 34 -12.26 -6.53 8.72
CA GLN A 34 -11.59 -7.70 8.16
C GLN A 34 -10.76 -7.32 6.92
N LEU A 35 -11.26 -6.45 6.03
CA LEU A 35 -10.46 -5.97 4.90
C LEU A 35 -9.19 -5.26 5.38
N TYR A 36 -9.32 -4.39 6.38
CA TYR A 36 -8.17 -3.71 6.98
C TYR A 36 -7.13 -4.70 7.53
N LEU A 37 -7.57 -5.73 8.26
CA LEU A 37 -6.70 -6.78 8.79
C LEU A 37 -6.06 -7.66 7.70
N TRP A 38 -6.65 -7.73 6.51
CA TRP A 38 -6.10 -8.43 5.35
C TRP A 38 -5.16 -7.55 4.52
N SER A 39 -4.63 -6.46 5.09
CA SER A 39 -3.70 -5.56 4.41
C SER A 39 -4.28 -4.91 3.15
N SER A 40 -5.62 -4.76 3.11
CA SER A 40 -6.29 -3.89 2.15
C SER A 40 -5.79 -2.45 2.34
N PRO A 41 -5.66 -1.65 1.26
CA PRO A 41 -5.52 -0.21 1.41
C PRO A 41 -6.65 0.38 2.26
N ILE A 42 -6.31 1.35 3.10
CA ILE A 42 -7.27 1.99 4.01
C ILE A 42 -8.44 2.59 3.24
N ASP A 43 -8.18 3.26 2.12
CA ASP A 43 -9.21 3.84 1.24
C ASP A 43 -10.24 2.81 0.78
N VAL A 44 -9.82 1.57 0.52
CA VAL A 44 -10.72 0.48 0.10
C VAL A 44 -11.56 -0.01 1.28
N ALA A 45 -10.96 -0.17 2.46
CA ALA A 45 -11.68 -0.58 3.67
C ALA A 45 -12.72 0.49 4.09
N GLU A 46 -12.35 1.77 4.00
CA GLU A 46 -13.23 2.91 4.27
C GLU A 46 -14.35 3.02 3.22
N SER A 47 -14.03 2.87 1.93
CA SER A 47 -15.03 2.85 0.85
C SER A 47 -16.04 1.72 1.05
N TYR A 48 -15.58 0.55 1.50
CA TYR A 48 -16.47 -0.56 1.81
C TYR A 48 -17.34 -0.27 3.05
N GLN A 49 -16.79 0.35 4.10
CA GLN A 49 -17.61 0.79 5.24
C GLN A 49 -18.66 1.83 4.82
N PHE A 50 -18.29 2.76 3.93
CA PHE A 50 -19.19 3.75 3.39
C PHE A 50 -20.32 3.11 2.58
N TYR A 51 -20.00 2.11 1.75
CA TYR A 51 -20.98 1.28 1.05
C TYR A 51 -21.94 0.60 2.03
N LEU A 52 -21.43 -0.07 3.07
CA LEU A 52 -22.25 -0.74 4.09
C LEU A 52 -23.24 0.23 4.78
N ASN A 53 -22.80 1.45 5.09
CA ASN A 53 -23.64 2.47 5.71
C ASN A 53 -24.76 2.95 4.77
N LYS A 54 -24.43 3.11 3.47
CA LYS A 54 -25.35 3.61 2.44
C LYS A 54 -26.41 2.62 1.99
N LEU A 55 -26.24 1.31 2.25
CA LEU A 55 -27.27 0.30 1.97
C LEU A 55 -28.65 0.65 2.56
N SER A 56 -28.66 1.39 3.67
CA SER A 56 -29.89 1.83 4.34
C SER A 56 -30.59 3.02 3.66
N THR A 57 -29.88 3.76 2.80
CA THR A 57 -30.29 5.10 2.36
C THR A 57 -30.31 5.30 0.85
N SER A 58 -29.53 4.55 0.07
CA SER A 58 -29.48 4.67 -1.40
C SER A 58 -28.80 3.47 -2.07
N ASN A 59 -29.35 2.99 -3.19
CA ASN A 59 -28.69 2.01 -4.06
C ASN A 59 -27.62 2.69 -4.93
N ASP A 60 -26.40 2.81 -4.40
CA ASP A 60 -25.25 3.35 -5.13
C ASP A 60 -24.54 2.23 -5.91
N ILE A 61 -25.02 1.99 -7.13
CA ILE A 61 -24.55 0.91 -8.03
C ILE A 61 -23.03 0.99 -8.26
N PHE A 62 -22.44 2.19 -8.20
CA PHE A 62 -21.00 2.36 -8.41
C PHE A 62 -20.19 1.65 -7.33
N LEU A 63 -20.57 1.84 -6.07
CA LEU A 63 -19.89 1.21 -4.92
C LEU A 63 -20.11 -0.31 -4.89
N GLU A 64 -21.30 -0.78 -5.29
CA GLU A 64 -21.60 -2.22 -5.36
C GLU A 64 -20.60 -2.98 -6.25
N THR A 65 -20.19 -2.35 -7.35
CA THR A 65 -19.27 -2.93 -8.35
C THR A 65 -17.78 -2.72 -8.02
N GLN A 66 -17.46 -1.96 -6.98
CA GLN A 66 -16.07 -1.73 -6.58
C GLN A 66 -15.41 -3.05 -6.15
N VAL A 67 -14.17 -3.25 -6.60
CA VAL A 67 -13.45 -4.51 -6.45
C VAL A 67 -12.41 -4.41 -5.35
N PHE A 68 -12.43 -5.39 -4.45
CA PHE A 68 -11.38 -5.70 -3.49
C PHE A 68 -10.54 -6.87 -4.00
N TYR A 69 -9.21 -6.74 -3.91
CA TYR A 69 -8.28 -7.82 -4.18
C TYR A 69 -7.84 -8.45 -2.86
N ASN A 70 -8.12 -9.73 -2.68
CA ASN A 70 -7.76 -10.46 -1.48
C ASN A 70 -6.32 -10.98 -1.59
N CYS A 71 -5.37 -10.10 -1.29
CA CYS A 71 -4.02 -10.52 -0.91
C CYS A 71 -3.90 -10.67 0.60
N THR A 72 -2.99 -11.53 1.00
CA THR A 72 -2.44 -11.56 2.36
C THR A 72 -1.01 -11.04 2.30
N LEU A 73 -0.50 -10.57 3.44
CA LEU A 73 0.94 -10.34 3.61
C LEU A 73 1.75 -11.54 3.04
N PRO A 74 2.87 -11.27 2.36
CA PRO A 74 3.56 -9.97 2.27
C PRO A 74 3.12 -9.05 1.13
N ARG A 75 2.06 -9.39 0.41
CA ARG A 75 1.57 -8.60 -0.73
C ARG A 75 0.64 -7.49 -0.24
N PHE A 76 0.74 -6.31 -0.85
CA PHE A 76 -0.07 -5.14 -0.50
C PHE A 76 -0.32 -4.24 -1.71
N GLY A 77 -1.20 -3.27 -1.53
CA GLY A 77 -1.65 -2.34 -2.57
C GLY A 77 -3.05 -2.67 -3.10
N SER A 78 -3.63 -1.74 -3.86
CA SER A 78 -5.01 -1.83 -4.36
C SER A 78 -5.28 -3.00 -5.29
N MET A 79 -4.24 -3.56 -5.90
CA MET A 79 -4.28 -4.74 -6.77
C MET A 79 -3.26 -5.79 -6.33
N CYS A 80 -2.79 -5.74 -5.07
CA CYS A 80 -1.73 -6.62 -4.57
C CYS A 80 -0.42 -6.54 -5.37
N GLN A 81 -0.16 -5.37 -5.96
CA GLN A 81 0.93 -5.15 -6.90
C GLN A 81 2.31 -5.07 -6.26
N TYR A 82 2.37 -4.85 -4.95
CA TYR A 82 3.63 -4.72 -4.21
C TYR A 82 3.83 -5.91 -3.29
N GLU A 83 5.09 -6.28 -3.06
CA GLU A 83 5.48 -7.39 -2.20
C GLU A 83 6.65 -6.98 -1.32
N ILE A 84 6.58 -7.36 -0.05
CA ILE A 84 7.77 -7.39 0.80
C ILE A 84 8.50 -8.72 0.54
N THR A 85 9.50 -8.69 -0.33
CA THR A 85 10.22 -9.90 -0.76
C THR A 85 11.02 -10.57 0.36
N TYR A 86 11.32 -9.85 1.44
CA TYR A 86 12.05 -10.35 2.61
C TYR A 86 11.14 -10.47 3.84
N TYR A 87 9.97 -11.08 3.66
CA TYR A 87 9.02 -11.32 4.74
C TYR A 87 9.23 -12.69 5.38
N HIS A 88 9.45 -12.72 6.69
CA HIS A 88 9.36 -13.92 7.50
C HIS A 88 8.10 -13.85 8.36
N GLN A 89 7.35 -14.96 8.45
CA GLN A 89 6.12 -15.04 9.26
C GLN A 89 6.34 -14.72 10.75
N ASN A 90 7.59 -14.76 11.21
CA ASN A 90 7.98 -14.44 12.58
C ASN A 90 8.15 -12.93 12.82
N HIS A 91 8.18 -12.10 11.79
CA HIS A 91 8.23 -10.65 11.95
C HIS A 91 6.86 -10.13 12.37
N LEU A 92 6.82 -9.42 13.50
CA LEU A 92 5.60 -8.90 14.13
C LEU A 92 5.24 -7.50 13.63
N SER A 93 6.18 -6.79 13.00
CA SER A 93 5.99 -5.43 12.50
C SER A 93 6.78 -5.14 11.22
N LEU A 94 6.36 -4.09 10.50
CA LEU A 94 7.11 -3.60 9.34
C LEU A 94 8.52 -3.14 9.73
N ASP A 95 8.67 -2.48 10.87
CA ASP A 95 9.98 -2.07 11.42
C ASP A 95 10.92 -3.25 11.61
N GLU A 96 10.44 -4.36 12.16
CA GLU A 96 11.25 -5.57 12.33
C GLU A 96 11.70 -6.14 10.99
N ILE A 97 10.82 -6.16 9.98
CA ILE A 97 11.16 -6.62 8.64
C ILE A 97 12.27 -5.75 8.03
N ILE A 98 12.11 -4.42 8.12
CA ILE A 98 13.08 -3.45 7.60
C ILE A 98 14.44 -3.60 8.32
N HIS A 99 14.42 -3.72 9.64
CA HIS A 99 15.63 -3.86 10.44
C HIS A 99 16.38 -5.16 10.12
N ASP A 100 15.67 -6.28 10.00
CA ASP A 100 16.25 -7.59 9.69
C ASP A 100 16.85 -7.64 8.27
N TYR A 101 16.20 -6.96 7.32
CA TYR A 101 16.72 -6.79 5.96
C TYR A 101 18.08 -6.06 5.98
N TYR A 102 18.16 -4.89 6.62
CA TYR A 102 19.42 -4.12 6.69
C TYR A 102 20.49 -4.74 7.59
N ARG A 103 20.13 -5.65 8.51
CA ARG A 103 21.10 -6.46 9.25
C ARG A 103 21.73 -7.54 8.37
N THR A 104 20.93 -8.14 7.48
CA THR A 104 21.34 -9.30 6.68
C THR A 104 22.10 -8.89 5.42
N TYR A 105 21.68 -7.79 4.79
CA TYR A 105 22.28 -7.27 3.58
C TYR A 105 23.08 -6.02 3.90
N GLU A 106 24.34 -5.96 3.45
CA GLU A 106 25.11 -4.74 3.52
C GLU A 106 24.35 -3.62 2.83
N TYR A 107 24.13 -2.54 3.58
CA TYR A 107 23.56 -1.32 3.06
C TYR A 107 24.48 -0.77 1.96
N ASN A 108 24.08 -0.96 0.70
CA ASN A 108 24.71 -0.28 -0.42
C ASN A 108 23.96 1.04 -0.62
N PRO A 109 24.57 2.21 -0.35
CA PRO A 109 23.93 3.49 -0.57
C PRO A 109 23.64 3.67 -2.05
N TYR A 110 22.40 3.40 -2.45
CA TYR A 110 21.89 3.84 -3.74
C TYR A 110 21.81 5.37 -3.75
N ASN A 111 21.86 5.97 -4.94
CA ASN A 111 21.56 7.40 -5.09
C ASN A 111 20.14 7.64 -4.58
N PHE A 112 20.01 8.22 -3.39
CA PHE A 112 18.72 8.58 -2.83
C PHE A 112 18.00 9.56 -3.75
N THR A 113 16.70 9.33 -3.94
CA THR A 113 15.82 10.35 -4.50
C THR A 113 15.75 11.50 -3.50
N CYS A 114 16.39 12.61 -3.83
CA CYS A 114 16.36 13.80 -2.98
C CYS A 114 15.13 14.64 -3.32
N TYR A 115 14.23 14.80 -2.34
CA TYR A 115 13.08 15.69 -2.47
C TYR A 115 13.52 17.15 -2.31
N THR A 116 14.03 17.76 -3.38
CA THR A 116 14.54 19.14 -3.38
C THR A 116 13.46 20.22 -3.24
N HIS A 117 12.19 19.86 -3.44
CA HIS A 117 11.06 20.78 -3.38
C HIS A 117 10.38 20.84 -2.00
N LEU A 118 10.77 19.97 -1.06
CA LEU A 118 10.25 19.99 0.31
C LEU A 118 11.18 20.84 1.20
N GLN A 119 10.60 21.83 1.90
CA GLN A 119 11.33 22.68 2.83
C GLN A 119 11.42 21.98 4.19
N CYS A 120 12.30 20.99 4.33
CA CYS A 120 12.62 20.38 5.61
C CYS A 120 14.13 20.47 5.88
N ASN A 121 14.52 20.95 7.06
CA ASN A 121 15.93 21.15 7.41
C ASN A 121 16.51 19.87 8.03
N ARG A 122 17.12 19.01 7.20
CA ARG A 122 17.75 17.74 7.63
C ARG A 122 19.12 17.93 8.30
N GLY A 123 19.64 19.15 8.38
CA GLY A 123 21.01 19.43 8.86
C GLY A 123 21.99 19.76 7.73
N PRO A 124 23.32 19.67 7.97
CA PRO A 124 24.31 20.21 7.05
C PRO A 124 24.35 19.47 5.71
N PHE A 125 24.57 20.23 4.64
CA PHE A 125 24.77 19.71 3.29
C PHE A 125 25.88 18.64 3.27
N PRO A 126 25.70 17.48 2.60
CA PRO A 126 24.71 17.15 1.56
C PRO A 126 23.56 16.23 2.02
N ALA A 127 23.04 16.42 3.24
CA ALA A 127 21.94 15.59 3.73
C ALA A 127 20.69 15.73 2.84
N CYS A 128 20.28 14.63 2.20
CA CYS A 128 19.10 14.56 1.34
C CYS A 128 17.90 14.10 2.14
N LEU A 129 16.74 14.74 1.97
CA LEU A 129 15.48 14.24 2.55
C LEU A 129 15.09 12.93 1.87
N ASP A 130 14.81 11.90 2.67
CA ASP A 130 14.23 10.65 2.21
C ASP A 130 12.72 10.59 2.52
N TRP A 131 12.03 9.55 2.01
CA TRP A 131 10.58 9.41 2.17
C TRP A 131 10.13 9.27 3.63
N SER A 132 11.00 8.77 4.51
CA SER A 132 10.70 8.59 5.94
C SER A 132 10.77 9.90 6.72
N GLU A 133 11.33 10.94 6.12
CA GLU A 133 11.51 12.27 6.72
C GLU A 133 10.57 13.32 6.14
N ILE A 134 9.67 12.93 5.24
CA ILE A 134 8.59 13.80 4.77
C ILE A 134 7.64 13.97 5.97
N CYS A 135 7.76 15.11 6.66
CA CYS A 135 6.98 15.38 7.86
C CYS A 135 5.48 15.45 7.55
N ASP A 136 4.67 14.84 8.43
CA ASP A 136 3.22 15.03 8.48
C ASP A 136 2.94 16.45 8.99
N ALA A 137 2.95 17.42 8.06
CA ALA A 137 2.52 18.81 8.19
C ALA A 137 2.22 19.25 9.65
N GLN A 138 3.27 19.57 10.39
CA GLN A 138 3.17 20.13 11.74
C GLN A 138 3.19 21.66 11.69
#